data_AF-A0A1Q9F4R7-F1
#
_entry.id   AF-A0A1Q9F4R7-F1
#
_cell.length_a   1.000
_cell.length_b   1.000
_cell.length_c   1.000
_cell.angle_alpha   90.00
_cell.angle_beta   90.00
_cell.angle_gamma   90.00
#
_symmetry.space_group_name_H-M   'P 1'
#
loop_
_entity.id
_entity.type
_entity.pdbx_description
1 polymer ?
#
loop_
_entity_poly.entity_id
_entity_poly.type
_entity_poly.pdbx_seq_one_letter_code
_entity_poly.pdbx_strand_id
1 'polypeptide(L)'
;MLLCCKTTITPAGFFSARHYGQVGSDHRREQLVFPPNLGFCRLALKHGVPLLPIYVFGENQVFTTYEWGRQTTAKLFNSFGVCVPLVNPLPNRVTLHMMWGEPVEVPGKSEDPEDSEVERVFARISSKLTDLTGFHGTIPYGFWVSTVSVPTAIGGLLLYPYLPHRSSDICFLDYVCVDQTDTARMQQGIRSIGAFLASSKELRVLWSAPYLKRLWCVFELAAFRKLNPQGQIIISPLLSEATVYLMFLWVQLASAAFLAVRTGPNGGDPLRFLMLLVGSFLLLFPTLFHAGSTKHRADKLLQAQLSSFDVTKVECSSEFDKQSIHEAIISWYGSLDAFSNHIRGPFRLEVTELLRTRGSLSPQYIYIATLPIFCLSLEGLLALSKAGAPWQSILGFFLAHVLGLDVLWLPAVANLGAYMTKRGLRVCGRRMMPYSLEFTIVFVLSSILFVAGGFCTVIVSAQSLTTVLVWVLVALVLAFGCWKFCWRV
;
A
#
# COMPACT_ATOMS: atom_id res chain seq x y z
N MET A 1 -15.90 47.71 16.63
CA MET A 1 -14.96 47.64 17.77
C MET A 1 -14.40 46.23 17.79
N LEU A 2 -13.11 46.06 17.48
CA LEU A 2 -12.46 44.75 17.31
C LEU A 2 -12.20 44.10 18.69
N LEU A 3 -12.84 42.97 18.97
CA LEU A 3 -12.69 42.22 20.22
C LEU A 3 -12.09 40.84 19.91
N CYS A 4 -10.90 40.56 20.46
CA CYS A 4 -10.04 39.43 20.13
C CYS A 4 -10.10 38.35 21.22
N CYS A 5 -10.54 37.13 20.86
CA CYS A 5 -10.58 35.94 21.72
C CYS A 5 -9.35 35.05 21.45
N LYS A 6 -8.14 35.39 21.89
CA LYS A 6 -7.67 35.25 23.29
C LYS A 6 -6.58 36.31 23.45
N THR A 7 -6.77 37.19 24.42
CA THR A 7 -5.88 38.29 24.83
C THR A 7 -5.95 39.65 24.12
N THR A 8 -7.12 40.10 23.65
CA THR A 8 -7.42 41.55 23.79
C THR A 8 -8.92 41.81 23.94
N ILE A 9 -9.35 41.96 25.20
CA ILE A 9 -10.63 42.54 25.59
C ILE A 9 -10.32 43.84 26.34
N THR A 10 -10.70 44.99 25.79
CA THR A 10 -10.81 46.29 26.48
C THR A 10 -12.13 46.94 26.08
N PRO A 11 -12.83 47.69 26.97
CA PRO A 11 -12.37 48.28 28.23
C PRO A 11 -13.17 47.87 29.50
N ALA A 12 -12.60 48.19 30.68
CA ALA A 12 -13.21 48.19 32.02
C ALA A 12 -13.45 46.82 32.74
N GLY A 13 -12.43 45.95 32.79
CA GLY A 13 -12.44 44.73 33.63
C GLY A 13 -11.15 43.93 33.52
N PHE A 14 -10.01 44.54 33.85
CA PHE A 14 -8.69 44.20 33.31
C PHE A 14 -8.00 42.93 33.88
N PHE A 15 -8.59 42.14 34.78
CA PHE A 15 -7.79 41.19 35.58
C PHE A 15 -8.12 39.70 35.49
N SER A 16 -9.36 39.27 35.22
CA SER A 16 -9.74 37.85 35.41
C SER A 16 -9.34 36.91 34.25
N ALA A 17 -9.69 37.22 33.00
CA ALA A 17 -9.56 36.25 31.90
C ALA A 17 -8.10 35.98 31.44
N ARG A 18 -7.20 36.96 31.61
CA ARG A 18 -5.77 36.83 31.25
C ARG A 18 -5.05 35.77 32.08
N HIS A 19 -5.35 35.72 33.38
CA HIS A 19 -4.61 34.88 34.32
C HIS A 19 -5.00 33.40 34.20
N TYR A 20 -6.29 33.09 34.04
CA TYR A 20 -6.74 31.70 33.84
C TYR A 20 -6.18 31.07 32.54
N GLY A 21 -6.06 31.86 31.46
CA GLY A 21 -5.50 31.40 30.20
C GLY A 21 -3.99 31.12 30.25
N GLN A 22 -3.22 31.97 30.94
CA GLN A 22 -1.76 31.84 31.09
C GLN A 22 -1.34 30.74 32.07
N VAL A 23 -2.12 30.50 33.12
CA VAL A 23 -1.83 29.44 34.10
C VAL A 23 -2.07 28.04 33.52
N GLY A 24 -3.01 27.92 32.57
CA GLY A 24 -3.36 26.65 31.91
C GLY A 24 -2.73 26.41 30.54
N SER A 25 -1.88 27.30 30.04
CA SER A 25 -1.28 27.17 28.71
C SER A 25 -0.35 25.96 28.64
N ASP A 26 -0.52 25.11 27.63
CA ASP A 26 0.33 23.96 27.36
C ASP A 26 0.83 24.02 25.92
N HIS A 27 2.15 24.16 25.75
CA HIS A 27 2.77 24.18 24.41
C HIS A 27 2.47 22.92 23.56
N ARG A 28 1.98 21.82 24.15
CA ARG A 28 1.65 20.58 23.44
C ARG A 28 0.24 20.54 22.88
N ARG A 29 -0.66 21.45 23.28
CA ARG A 29 -2.07 21.41 22.87
C ARG A 29 -2.68 22.80 22.78
N GLU A 30 -3.56 22.97 21.81
CA GLU A 30 -4.42 24.15 21.73
C GLU A 30 -5.61 23.97 22.67
N GLN A 31 -5.87 24.98 23.52
CA GLN A 31 -7.00 24.95 24.44
C GLN A 31 -7.70 26.31 24.49
N LEU A 32 -9.00 26.32 24.22
CA LEU A 32 -9.86 27.47 24.45
C LEU A 32 -10.23 27.52 25.94
N VAL A 33 -10.05 28.69 26.56
CA VAL A 33 -10.39 28.94 27.96
C VAL A 33 -11.20 30.21 28.01
N PHE A 34 -12.41 30.13 28.56
CA PHE A 34 -13.33 31.25 28.70
C PHE A 34 -13.56 31.56 30.18
N PRO A 35 -13.75 32.84 30.55
CA PRO A 35 -14.09 33.20 31.92
C PRO A 35 -15.49 32.68 32.28
N PRO A 36 -15.71 32.20 33.52
CA PRO A 36 -16.97 31.56 33.92
C PRO A 36 -18.19 32.50 33.79
N ASN A 37 -18.00 33.80 33.98
CA ASN A 37 -19.11 34.77 33.98
C ASN A 37 -19.45 35.32 32.57
N LEU A 38 -18.73 34.89 31.53
CA LEU A 38 -18.93 35.30 30.13
C LEU A 38 -19.12 36.82 29.94
N GLY A 39 -18.39 37.63 30.72
CA GLY A 39 -18.60 39.09 30.78
C GLY A 39 -18.43 39.81 29.44
N PHE A 40 -17.68 39.23 28.50
CA PHE A 40 -17.54 39.77 27.13
C PHE A 40 -18.83 39.65 26.31
N CYS A 41 -19.59 38.55 26.46
CA CYS A 41 -20.91 38.40 25.85
C CYS A 41 -21.91 39.41 26.46
N ARG A 42 -21.87 39.59 27.79
CA ARG A 42 -22.70 40.62 28.46
C ARG A 42 -22.39 42.02 27.97
N LEU A 43 -21.12 42.36 27.80
CA LEU A 43 -20.71 43.66 27.29
C LEU A 43 -21.19 43.88 25.85
N ALA A 44 -21.07 42.86 25.00
CA ALA A 44 -21.57 42.91 23.63
C ALA A 44 -23.09 43.13 23.56
N LEU A 45 -23.86 42.40 24.38
CA LEU A 45 -25.31 42.58 24.53
C LEU A 45 -25.65 43.98 25.07
N LYS A 46 -24.89 44.50 26.05
CA LYS A 46 -25.12 45.84 26.62
C LYS A 46 -24.93 46.99 25.63
N HIS A 47 -24.08 46.79 24.64
CA HIS A 47 -23.80 47.80 23.64
C HIS A 47 -24.40 47.49 22.26
N GLY A 48 -25.04 46.33 22.08
CA GLY A 48 -25.59 45.90 20.79
C GLY A 48 -24.50 45.74 19.72
N VAL A 49 -23.30 45.30 20.11
CA VAL A 49 -22.14 45.20 19.21
C VAL A 49 -21.90 43.74 18.83
N PRO A 50 -21.70 43.42 17.54
CA PRO A 50 -21.41 42.05 17.12
C PRO A 50 -20.04 41.58 17.63
N LEU A 51 -19.93 40.28 17.89
CA LEU A 51 -18.69 39.64 18.35
C LEU A 51 -17.99 38.94 17.19
N LEU A 52 -16.71 39.23 16.98
CA LEU A 52 -15.92 38.66 15.89
C LEU A 52 -15.04 37.52 16.43
N PRO A 53 -15.30 36.26 16.05
CA PRO A 53 -14.47 35.14 16.46
C PRO A 53 -13.14 35.19 15.70
N ILE A 54 -12.04 35.23 16.45
CA ILE A 54 -10.68 35.19 15.92
C ILE A 54 -9.91 34.16 16.74
N TYR A 55 -9.14 33.29 16.07
CA TYR A 55 -8.23 32.36 16.74
C TYR A 55 -6.83 32.45 16.14
N VAL A 56 -5.79 32.42 16.98
CA VAL A 56 -4.39 32.43 16.53
C VAL A 56 -3.74 31.10 16.91
N PHE A 57 -3.45 30.27 15.91
CA PHE A 57 -2.68 29.05 16.09
C PHE A 57 -1.18 29.35 16.22
N GLY A 58 -0.47 28.55 17.02
CA GLY A 58 0.98 28.66 17.17
C GLY A 58 1.42 29.50 18.37
N GLU A 59 0.51 30.28 18.99
CA GLU A 59 0.83 31.18 20.09
C GLU A 59 1.32 30.41 21.34
N ASN A 60 0.69 29.26 21.63
CA ASN A 60 1.06 28.41 22.78
C ASN A 60 2.45 27.78 22.63
N GLN A 61 2.98 27.67 21.41
CA GLN A 61 4.27 27.06 21.10
C GLN A 61 5.40 28.09 21.06
N VAL A 62 5.09 29.40 21.10
CA VAL A 62 6.10 30.47 21.18
C VAL A 62 6.98 30.29 22.41
N PHE A 63 6.43 29.76 23.50
CA PHE A 63 7.19 29.44 24.71
C PHE A 63 6.94 28.00 25.15
N THR A 64 8.03 27.28 25.42
CA THR A 64 7.99 25.92 25.98
C THR A 64 7.65 26.00 27.46
N THR A 65 6.44 25.55 27.82
CA THR A 65 5.99 25.45 29.20
C THR A 65 6.43 24.11 29.81
N TYR A 66 7.24 24.12 30.86
CA TYR A 66 7.60 22.90 31.58
C TYR A 66 6.51 22.49 32.57
N GLU A 67 6.31 21.18 32.77
CA GLU A 67 5.26 20.66 33.65
C GLU A 67 5.43 21.13 35.10
N TRP A 68 6.66 21.10 35.64
CA TRP A 68 6.98 21.66 36.95
C TRP A 68 6.72 23.17 37.02
N GLY A 69 7.00 23.89 35.93
CA GLY A 69 6.77 25.33 35.82
C GLY A 69 5.28 25.65 35.92
N ARG A 70 4.44 24.94 35.15
CA ARG A 70 2.97 25.09 35.19
C ARG A 70 2.38 24.80 36.56
N GLN A 71 2.81 23.71 37.21
CA GLN A 71 2.36 23.37 38.57
C GLN A 71 2.72 24.46 39.59
N THR A 72 3.92 25.07 39.44
CA THR A 72 4.39 26.13 40.33
C THR A 72 3.64 27.44 40.08
N THR A 73 3.46 27.83 38.82
CA THR A 73 2.65 28.99 38.42
C THR A 73 1.21 28.85 38.91
N ALA A 74 0.60 27.67 38.81
CA ALA A 74 -0.75 27.42 39.31
C ALA A 74 -0.85 27.55 40.84
N LYS A 75 0.14 27.04 41.59
CA LYS A 75 0.20 27.20 43.06
C LYS A 75 0.36 28.67 43.45
N LEU A 76 1.25 29.41 42.80
CA LEU A 76 1.46 30.84 43.06
C LEU A 76 0.19 31.65 42.76
N PHE A 77 -0.48 31.32 41.65
CA PHE A 77 -1.71 31.99 41.27
C PHE A 77 -2.85 31.71 42.28
N ASN A 78 -3.04 30.46 42.67
CA ASN A 78 -4.11 30.09 43.61
C ASN A 78 -3.87 30.65 45.03
N SER A 79 -2.60 30.76 45.46
CA SER A 79 -2.27 31.21 46.81
C SER A 79 -2.12 32.74 46.93
N PHE A 80 -1.64 33.42 45.88
CA PHE A 80 -1.27 34.84 45.96
C PHE A 80 -1.88 35.70 44.85
N GLY A 81 -2.63 35.11 43.90
CA GLY A 81 -3.16 35.83 42.73
C GLY A 81 -2.09 36.25 41.73
N VAL A 82 -0.83 35.86 41.92
CA VAL A 82 0.30 36.26 41.08
C VAL A 82 0.55 35.21 40.00
N CYS A 83 0.48 35.61 38.73
CA CYS A 83 0.82 34.75 37.59
C CYS A 83 2.26 35.04 37.12
N VAL A 84 3.21 34.18 37.50
CA VAL A 84 4.59 34.20 36.97
C VAL A 84 4.74 33.06 35.96
N PRO A 85 4.83 33.33 34.65
CA PRO A 85 4.98 32.28 33.64
C PRO A 85 6.40 31.69 33.67
N LEU A 86 6.53 30.44 34.13
CA LEU A 86 7.80 29.70 34.15
C LEU A 86 7.96 28.92 32.85
N VAL A 87 8.54 29.59 31.85
CA VAL A 87 8.77 29.09 30.48
C VAL A 87 10.24 29.19 30.08
N ASN A 88 10.61 28.68 28.91
CA ASN A 88 11.97 28.89 28.38
C ASN A 88 12.27 30.39 28.17
N PRO A 89 13.53 30.83 28.36
CA PRO A 89 13.88 32.25 28.38
C PRO A 89 13.87 32.92 26.99
N LEU A 90 13.94 32.13 25.91
CA LEU A 90 13.95 32.62 24.54
C LEU A 90 12.74 32.07 23.78
N PRO A 91 12.01 32.90 23.01
CA PRO A 91 10.87 32.43 22.23
C PRO A 91 11.32 31.46 21.12
N ASN A 92 10.52 30.43 20.90
CA ASN A 92 10.67 29.51 19.77
C ASN A 92 10.26 30.22 18.47
N ARG A 93 10.94 29.88 17.37
CA ARG A 93 10.51 30.33 16.04
C ARG A 93 9.29 29.51 15.62
N VAL A 94 8.11 30.12 15.65
CA VAL A 94 6.83 29.49 15.29
C VAL A 94 6.10 30.37 14.26
N THR A 95 5.46 29.76 13.28
CA THR A 95 4.57 30.45 12.35
C THR A 95 3.19 30.58 13.02
N LEU A 96 2.69 31.80 13.14
CA LEU A 96 1.36 32.06 13.68
C LEU A 96 0.32 32.07 12.55
N HIS A 97 -0.77 31.32 12.71
CA HIS A 97 -1.89 31.34 11.78
C HIS A 97 -3.11 31.97 12.44
N MET A 98 -3.47 33.17 11.97
CA MET A 98 -4.61 33.92 12.47
C MET A 98 -5.84 33.65 11.61
N MET A 99 -6.84 33.02 12.21
CA MET A 99 -8.12 32.70 11.57
C MET A 99 -9.17 33.73 12.00
N TRP A 100 -9.85 34.33 11.03
CA TRP A 100 -10.92 35.30 11.23
C TRP A 100 -12.23 34.64 10.80
N GLY A 101 -13.23 34.63 11.69
CA GLY A 101 -14.56 34.17 11.33
C GLY A 101 -15.52 35.30 11.03
N GLU A 102 -16.76 34.91 10.80
CA GLU A 102 -17.85 35.85 10.53
C GLU A 102 -18.33 36.47 11.84
N PRO A 103 -18.70 37.78 11.83
CA PRO A 103 -19.32 38.43 12.97
C PRO A 103 -20.56 37.67 13.47
N VAL A 104 -20.63 37.45 14.78
CA VAL A 104 -21.81 36.92 15.46
C VAL A 104 -22.66 38.09 15.93
N GLU A 105 -23.77 38.29 15.24
CA GLU A 105 -24.76 39.31 15.58
C GLU A 105 -25.43 39.01 16.92
N VAL A 106 -25.59 40.05 17.73
CA VAL A 106 -26.32 40.01 19.00
C VAL A 106 -27.77 40.47 18.78
N PRO A 107 -28.76 39.88 19.46
CA PRO A 107 -30.19 40.12 19.21
C PRO A 107 -30.67 41.55 19.49
N GLY A 108 -29.89 42.37 20.20
CA GLY A 108 -30.21 43.77 20.47
C GLY A 108 -29.40 44.34 21.65
N LYS A 109 -29.59 45.63 21.94
CA LYS A 109 -28.99 46.30 23.10
C LYS A 109 -29.83 46.03 24.35
N SER A 110 -29.25 45.42 25.39
CA SER A 110 -29.92 45.13 26.67
C SER A 110 -29.15 45.74 27.85
N GLU A 111 -29.77 46.61 28.66
CA GLU A 111 -29.06 47.27 29.77
C GLU A 111 -28.61 46.30 30.88
N ASP A 112 -29.38 45.23 31.09
CA ASP A 112 -29.08 44.13 32.02
C ASP A 112 -29.33 42.77 31.33
N PRO A 113 -28.31 42.21 30.63
CA PRO A 113 -28.48 40.98 29.85
C PRO A 113 -28.69 39.76 30.75
N GLU A 114 -29.79 39.04 30.53
CA GLU A 114 -30.08 37.78 31.22
C GLU A 114 -29.04 36.69 30.88
N ASP A 115 -28.78 35.81 31.83
CA ASP A 115 -27.82 34.70 31.69
C ASP A 115 -28.18 33.79 30.49
N SER A 116 -29.47 33.57 30.23
CA SER A 116 -29.95 32.75 29.12
C SER A 116 -29.63 33.32 27.74
N GLU A 117 -29.52 34.65 27.62
CA GLU A 117 -29.14 35.33 26.37
C GLU A 117 -27.63 35.30 26.17
N VAL A 118 -26.88 35.50 27.25
CA VAL A 118 -25.42 35.42 27.30
C VAL A 118 -24.95 34.03 26.86
N GLU A 119 -25.58 32.98 27.39
CA GLU A 119 -25.28 31.59 27.00
C GLU A 119 -25.62 31.31 25.54
N ARG A 120 -26.74 31.84 25.02
CA ARG A 120 -27.10 31.69 23.59
C ARG A 120 -26.09 32.36 22.66
N VAL A 121 -25.64 33.58 22.97
CA VAL A 121 -24.61 34.27 22.20
C VAL A 121 -23.28 33.52 22.29
N PHE A 122 -22.92 33.04 23.49
CA PHE A 122 -21.72 32.25 23.71
C PHE A 122 -21.72 30.95 22.88
N ALA A 123 -22.83 30.20 22.88
CA ALA A 123 -22.97 28.99 22.09
C ALA A 123 -22.75 29.23 20.59
N ARG A 124 -23.27 30.34 20.03
CA ARG A 124 -23.03 30.73 18.63
C ARG A 124 -21.57 31.03 18.35
N ILE A 125 -20.89 31.73 19.27
CA ILE A 125 -19.45 32.05 19.14
C ILE A 125 -18.61 30.79 19.26
N SER A 126 -18.91 29.91 20.21
CA SER A 126 -18.23 28.62 20.34
C SER A 126 -18.35 27.80 19.07
N SER A 127 -19.55 27.73 18.47
CA SER A 127 -19.76 27.05 17.19
C SER A 127 -18.89 27.63 16.08
N LYS A 128 -18.88 28.96 15.90
CA LYS A 128 -18.08 29.63 14.86
C LYS A 128 -16.57 29.49 15.10
N LEU A 129 -16.13 29.48 16.36
CA LEU A 129 -14.73 29.20 16.71
C LEU A 129 -14.34 27.76 16.37
N THR A 130 -15.23 26.79 16.61
CA THR A 130 -14.99 25.39 16.20
C THR A 130 -14.86 25.26 14.68
N ASP A 131 -15.70 25.95 13.91
CA ASP A 131 -15.59 26.00 12.44
C ASP A 131 -14.24 26.56 11.98
N LEU A 132 -13.76 27.63 12.65
CA LEU A 132 -12.47 28.25 12.34
C LEU A 132 -11.27 27.39 12.68
N THR A 133 -11.37 26.61 13.76
CA THR A 133 -10.26 25.79 14.20
C THR A 133 -10.11 24.51 13.39
N GLY A 134 -11.11 24.12 12.59
CA GLY A 134 -11.13 22.83 11.92
C GLY A 134 -11.26 21.65 12.89
N PHE A 135 -11.33 20.44 12.35
CA PHE A 135 -11.45 19.23 13.16
C PHE A 135 -10.13 18.93 13.88
N HIS A 136 -10.12 19.09 15.20
CA HIS A 136 -9.05 18.63 16.09
C HIS A 136 -9.57 17.49 16.97
N GLY A 137 -9.12 16.27 16.68
CA GLY A 137 -9.49 15.09 17.46
C GLY A 137 -8.34 14.08 17.50
N THR A 138 -8.24 13.35 18.60
CA THR A 138 -7.36 12.18 18.68
C THR A 138 -7.93 11.10 17.77
N ILE A 139 -7.19 10.70 16.75
CA ILE A 139 -7.60 9.65 15.82
C ILE A 139 -7.25 8.29 16.45
N PRO A 140 -8.23 7.48 16.87
CA PRO A 140 -7.96 6.21 17.53
C PRO A 140 -7.63 5.14 16.49
N TYR A 141 -6.35 5.03 16.13
CA TYR A 141 -5.88 3.93 15.29
C TYR A 141 -6.04 2.60 16.02
N GLY A 142 -6.74 1.65 15.40
CA GLY A 142 -6.67 0.25 15.77
C GLY A 142 -5.57 -0.46 15.00
N PHE A 143 -5.58 -1.79 15.09
CA PHE A 143 -4.68 -2.68 14.35
C PHE A 143 -5.43 -3.86 13.73
N TRP A 144 -6.76 -3.89 13.84
CA TRP A 144 -7.56 -5.08 13.56
C TRP A 144 -7.65 -5.39 12.07
N VAL A 145 -7.78 -4.37 11.21
CA VAL A 145 -7.83 -4.59 9.76
C VAL A 145 -6.48 -5.09 9.27
N SER A 146 -5.39 -4.54 9.80
CA SER A 146 -4.02 -4.94 9.47
C SER A 146 -3.62 -6.30 10.02
N THR A 147 -4.17 -6.78 11.15
CA THR A 147 -3.90 -8.13 11.67
C THR A 147 -4.75 -9.19 10.98
N VAL A 148 -5.97 -8.84 10.57
CA VAL A 148 -6.88 -9.75 9.87
C VAL A 148 -6.51 -9.92 8.38
N SER A 149 -5.65 -9.06 7.82
CA SER A 149 -5.18 -9.15 6.43
C SER A 149 -4.57 -10.52 6.08
N VAL A 150 -3.71 -11.06 6.96
CA VAL A 150 -3.02 -12.35 6.78
C VAL A 150 -4.00 -13.53 6.78
N PRO A 151 -4.82 -13.74 7.83
CA PRO A 151 -5.80 -14.83 7.81
C PRO A 151 -6.84 -14.64 6.70
N THR A 152 -7.18 -13.40 6.31
CA THR A 152 -8.09 -13.15 5.17
C THR A 152 -7.46 -13.55 3.85
N ALA A 153 -6.18 -13.22 3.62
CA ALA A 153 -5.46 -13.63 2.42
C ALA A 153 -5.33 -15.16 2.33
N ILE A 154 -4.97 -15.82 3.43
CA ILE A 154 -4.88 -17.28 3.53
C ILE A 154 -6.27 -17.91 3.33
N GLY A 155 -7.29 -17.41 4.02
CA GLY A 155 -8.67 -17.86 3.88
C GLY A 155 -9.17 -17.71 2.44
N GLY A 156 -8.88 -16.58 1.79
CA GLY A 156 -9.19 -16.36 0.38
C GLY A 156 -8.51 -17.38 -0.54
N LEU A 157 -7.23 -17.67 -0.32
CA LEU A 157 -6.50 -18.70 -1.09
C LEU A 157 -7.06 -20.12 -0.88
N LEU A 158 -7.44 -20.45 0.35
CA LEU A 158 -8.00 -21.77 0.69
C LEU A 158 -9.44 -21.93 0.20
N LEU A 159 -10.22 -20.85 0.18
CA LEU A 159 -11.60 -20.84 -0.29
C LEU A 159 -11.70 -20.73 -1.81
N TYR A 160 -10.72 -20.13 -2.48
CA TYR A 160 -10.73 -19.89 -3.92
C TYR A 160 -11.10 -21.12 -4.78
N PRO A 161 -10.55 -22.33 -4.53
CA PRO A 161 -10.90 -23.53 -5.30
C PRO A 161 -12.37 -23.97 -5.16
N TYR A 162 -13.05 -23.55 -4.10
CA TYR A 162 -14.42 -23.92 -3.79
C TYR A 162 -15.44 -22.85 -4.21
N LEU A 163 -14.98 -21.68 -4.64
CA LEU A 163 -15.86 -20.63 -5.14
C LEU A 163 -16.35 -21.00 -6.55
N PRO A 164 -17.64 -20.82 -6.87
CA PRO A 164 -18.17 -21.16 -8.18
C PRO A 164 -17.53 -20.29 -9.26
N HIS A 165 -16.57 -20.85 -10.00
CA HIS A 165 -15.92 -20.18 -11.13
C HIS A 165 -16.57 -20.60 -12.46
N ARG A 166 -16.67 -19.67 -13.41
CA ARG A 166 -17.36 -19.89 -14.69
C ARG A 166 -16.55 -20.71 -15.70
N SER A 167 -15.26 -20.96 -15.46
CA SER A 167 -14.45 -21.90 -16.24
C SER A 167 -14.35 -23.24 -15.53
N SER A 168 -14.49 -24.33 -16.29
CA SER A 168 -14.16 -25.68 -15.81
C SER A 168 -12.64 -25.75 -15.64
N ASP A 169 -12.18 -25.59 -14.40
CA ASP A 169 -10.77 -25.72 -14.01
C ASP A 169 -10.41 -27.20 -13.72
N ILE A 170 -10.96 -28.13 -14.51
CA ILE A 170 -10.64 -29.55 -14.38
C ILE A 170 -9.26 -29.76 -15.00
N CYS A 171 -8.27 -30.08 -14.17
CA CYS A 171 -6.94 -30.47 -14.61
C CYS A 171 -6.69 -31.95 -14.28
N PHE A 172 -5.93 -32.61 -15.14
CA PHE A 172 -5.34 -33.91 -14.85
C PHE A 172 -3.93 -33.67 -14.31
N LEU A 173 -3.68 -34.12 -13.08
CA LEU A 173 -2.36 -34.08 -12.46
C LEU A 173 -1.89 -35.52 -12.26
N ASP A 174 -0.89 -35.92 -13.04
CA ASP A 174 -0.34 -37.28 -13.09
C ASP A 174 -0.16 -37.92 -11.70
N TYR A 175 0.50 -37.22 -10.79
CA TYR A 175 0.83 -37.74 -9.46
C TYR A 175 -0.40 -37.98 -8.57
N VAL A 176 -1.47 -37.21 -8.77
CA VAL A 176 -2.69 -37.28 -7.93
C VAL A 176 -3.76 -38.15 -8.57
N CYS A 177 -3.82 -38.18 -9.90
CA CYS A 177 -4.83 -38.93 -10.65
C CYS A 177 -4.41 -40.38 -10.94
N VAL A 178 -3.12 -40.70 -10.94
CA VAL A 178 -2.61 -42.06 -11.09
C VAL A 178 -2.32 -42.64 -9.71
N ASP A 179 -2.84 -43.85 -9.45
CA ASP A 179 -2.58 -44.58 -8.21
C ASP A 179 -1.07 -44.81 -8.04
N GLN A 180 -0.47 -44.27 -6.98
CA GLN A 180 0.97 -44.38 -6.70
C GLN A 180 1.31 -45.62 -5.85
N THR A 181 0.30 -46.37 -5.40
CA THR A 181 0.45 -47.47 -4.42
C THR A 181 0.17 -48.84 -5.03
N ASP A 182 -0.87 -48.95 -5.84
CA ASP A 182 -1.23 -50.18 -6.54
C ASP A 182 -0.55 -50.20 -7.92
N THR A 183 0.44 -51.07 -8.08
CA THR A 183 1.21 -51.21 -9.32
C THR A 183 0.34 -51.50 -10.55
N ALA A 184 -0.74 -52.26 -10.43
CA ALA A 184 -1.60 -52.60 -11.55
C ALA A 184 -2.41 -51.36 -12.00
N ARG A 185 -2.97 -50.61 -11.04
CA ARG A 185 -3.68 -49.37 -11.30
C ARG A 185 -2.76 -48.25 -11.77
N MET A 186 -1.53 -48.19 -11.24
CA MET A 186 -0.48 -47.28 -11.70
C MET A 186 -0.21 -47.49 -13.19
N GLN A 187 0.03 -48.75 -13.60
CA GLN A 187 0.28 -49.10 -14.99
C GLN A 187 -0.92 -48.80 -15.90
N GLN A 188 -2.14 -49.05 -15.43
CA GLN A 188 -3.36 -48.67 -16.15
C GLN A 188 -3.48 -47.15 -16.32
N GLY A 189 -3.15 -46.37 -15.28
CA GLY A 189 -3.11 -44.92 -15.32
C GLY A 189 -2.09 -44.40 -16.32
N ILE A 190 -0.85 -44.91 -16.28
CA ILE A 190 0.23 -44.55 -17.20
C ILE A 190 -0.18 -44.80 -18.66
N ARG A 191 -0.77 -45.96 -18.95
CA ARG A 191 -1.27 -46.30 -20.30
C ARG A 191 -2.38 -45.35 -20.78
N SER A 192 -3.09 -44.70 -19.86
CA SER A 192 -4.19 -43.79 -20.17
C SER A 192 -3.75 -42.34 -20.36
N ILE A 193 -2.50 -41.98 -20.02
CA ILE A 193 -1.98 -40.60 -20.12
C ILE A 193 -2.16 -40.03 -21.54
N GLY A 194 -1.91 -40.82 -22.57
CA GLY A 194 -2.09 -40.39 -23.97
C GLY A 194 -3.53 -39.93 -24.28
N ALA A 195 -4.54 -40.58 -23.71
CA ALA A 195 -5.94 -40.20 -23.89
C ALA A 195 -6.27 -38.88 -23.18
N PHE A 196 -5.70 -38.64 -21.99
CA PHE A 196 -5.82 -37.37 -21.30
C PHE A 196 -5.14 -36.24 -22.08
N LEU A 197 -3.94 -36.48 -22.61
CA LEU A 197 -3.24 -35.50 -23.46
C LEU A 197 -4.08 -35.17 -24.71
N ALA A 198 -4.65 -36.18 -25.38
CA ALA A 198 -5.52 -35.97 -26.54
C ALA A 198 -6.81 -35.19 -26.22
N SER A 199 -7.35 -35.35 -25.02
CA SER A 199 -8.59 -34.67 -24.59
C SER A 199 -8.33 -33.29 -23.97
N SER A 200 -7.07 -32.95 -23.71
CA SER A 200 -6.68 -31.71 -23.02
C SER A 200 -6.58 -30.54 -23.98
N LYS A 201 -7.16 -29.40 -23.59
CA LYS A 201 -7.05 -28.13 -24.35
C LYS A 201 -5.70 -27.43 -24.14
N GLU A 202 -5.07 -27.67 -22.99
CA GLU A 202 -3.87 -26.99 -22.52
C GLU A 202 -2.97 -27.99 -21.78
N LEU A 203 -1.66 -27.95 -22.06
CA LEU A 203 -0.62 -28.61 -21.26
C LEU A 203 0.15 -27.56 -20.47
N ARG A 204 0.04 -27.61 -19.13
CA ARG A 204 0.73 -26.69 -18.23
C ARG A 204 1.90 -27.37 -17.53
N VAL A 205 3.11 -26.88 -17.82
CA VAL A 205 4.36 -27.38 -17.26
C VAL A 205 4.84 -26.42 -16.16
N LEU A 206 4.83 -26.90 -14.93
CA LEU A 206 5.49 -26.25 -13.80
C LEU A 206 6.99 -26.57 -13.88
N TRP A 207 7.75 -25.68 -14.52
CA TRP A 207 9.11 -26.00 -14.91
C TRP A 207 10.08 -26.00 -13.73
N SER A 208 10.96 -27.00 -13.74
CA SER A 208 12.12 -27.13 -12.87
C SER A 208 13.35 -27.56 -13.70
N ALA A 209 14.55 -27.32 -13.18
CA ALA A 209 15.80 -27.65 -13.86
C ALA A 209 15.92 -29.11 -14.40
N PRO A 210 15.39 -30.16 -13.76
CA PRO A 210 15.45 -31.53 -14.30
C PRO A 210 14.36 -31.83 -15.34
N TYR A 211 13.40 -30.95 -15.61
CA TYR A 211 12.25 -31.26 -16.48
C TYR A 211 12.68 -31.76 -17.87
N LEU A 212 13.54 -31.01 -18.57
CA LEU A 212 14.06 -31.36 -19.90
C LEU A 212 15.11 -32.49 -19.88
N LYS A 213 15.48 -32.98 -18.70
CA LYS A 213 16.37 -34.14 -18.57
C LYS A 213 15.61 -35.46 -18.46
N ARG A 214 14.30 -35.44 -18.19
CA ARG A 214 13.50 -36.65 -17.98
C ARG A 214 12.78 -37.05 -19.25
N LEU A 215 12.98 -38.28 -19.71
CA LEU A 215 12.41 -38.77 -20.96
C LEU A 215 10.88 -38.70 -21.01
N TRP A 216 10.20 -39.11 -19.95
CA TRP A 216 8.74 -39.08 -19.86
C TRP A 216 8.18 -37.67 -20.01
N CYS A 217 8.77 -36.67 -19.36
CA CYS A 217 8.35 -35.27 -19.48
C CYS A 217 8.49 -34.75 -20.92
N VAL A 218 9.60 -35.10 -21.58
CA VAL A 218 9.85 -34.76 -22.97
C VAL A 218 8.84 -35.46 -23.90
N PHE A 219 8.52 -36.72 -23.62
CA PHE A 219 7.54 -37.49 -24.36
C PHE A 219 6.14 -36.89 -24.25
N GLU A 220 5.69 -36.48 -23.06
CA GLU A 220 4.40 -35.80 -22.88
C GLU A 220 4.31 -34.53 -23.70
N LEU A 221 5.38 -33.74 -23.73
CA LEU A 221 5.48 -32.54 -24.55
C LEU A 221 5.35 -32.85 -26.05
N ALA A 222 6.06 -33.88 -26.50
CA ALA A 222 6.04 -34.35 -27.89
C ALA A 222 4.66 -34.89 -28.29
N ALA A 223 4.07 -35.71 -27.42
CA ALA A 223 2.77 -36.34 -27.60
C ALA A 223 1.65 -35.29 -27.62
N PHE A 224 1.64 -34.36 -26.67
CA PHE A 224 0.64 -33.30 -26.60
C PHE A 224 0.64 -32.44 -27.86
N ARG A 225 1.82 -31.99 -28.34
CA ARG A 225 1.91 -31.19 -29.57
C ARG A 225 1.44 -31.97 -30.80
N LYS A 226 1.72 -33.27 -30.87
CA LYS A 226 1.29 -34.12 -31.99
C LYS A 226 -0.22 -34.35 -31.99
N LEU A 227 -0.79 -34.63 -30.82
CA LEU A 227 -2.22 -34.89 -30.63
C LEU A 227 -3.06 -33.60 -30.72
N ASN A 228 -2.49 -32.46 -30.30
CA ASN A 228 -3.12 -31.15 -30.30
C ASN A 228 -2.21 -30.12 -31.00
N PRO A 229 -2.20 -30.07 -32.35
CA PRO A 229 -1.35 -29.12 -33.08
C PRO A 229 -1.60 -27.66 -32.70
N GLN A 230 -2.86 -27.32 -32.43
CA GLN A 230 -3.31 -25.99 -31.98
C GLN A 230 -3.41 -25.86 -30.44
N GLY A 231 -3.11 -26.93 -29.70
CA GLY A 231 -3.17 -26.95 -28.25
C GLY A 231 -2.16 -25.99 -27.62
N GLN A 232 -2.53 -25.40 -26.48
CA GLN A 232 -1.68 -24.43 -25.80
C GLN A 232 -0.70 -25.13 -24.86
N ILE A 233 0.60 -24.89 -25.02
CA ILE A 233 1.62 -25.33 -24.06
C ILE A 233 2.06 -24.13 -23.24
N ILE A 234 1.99 -24.23 -21.91
CA ILE A 234 2.37 -23.16 -20.99
C ILE A 234 3.46 -23.65 -20.07
N ILE A 235 4.61 -22.98 -20.12
CA ILE A 235 5.70 -23.20 -19.18
C ILE A 235 5.68 -22.10 -18.13
N SER A 236 5.44 -22.47 -16.87
CA SER A 236 5.38 -21.55 -15.73
C SER A 236 6.51 -21.85 -14.73
N PRO A 237 7.44 -20.91 -14.46
CA PRO A 237 8.45 -21.08 -13.43
C PRO A 237 7.82 -20.92 -12.03
N LEU A 238 8.07 -21.88 -11.14
CA LEU A 238 7.54 -21.94 -9.75
C LEU A 238 8.02 -20.80 -8.80
N LEU A 239 8.92 -19.93 -9.25
CA LEU A 239 9.56 -18.92 -8.38
C LEU A 239 8.78 -17.61 -8.27
N SER A 240 7.77 -17.39 -9.12
CA SER A 240 7.05 -16.11 -9.14
C SER A 240 6.14 -15.96 -7.92
N GLU A 241 5.50 -17.05 -7.51
CA GLU A 241 4.59 -17.15 -6.38
C GLU A 241 5.34 -16.95 -5.04
N ALA A 242 6.52 -17.57 -4.90
CA ALA A 242 7.38 -17.37 -3.74
C ALA A 242 7.83 -15.91 -3.61
N THR A 243 8.10 -15.23 -4.73
CA THR A 243 8.45 -13.80 -4.73
C THR A 243 7.28 -12.92 -4.25
N VAL A 244 6.07 -13.21 -4.71
CA VAL A 244 4.84 -12.50 -4.31
C VAL A 244 4.56 -12.69 -2.82
N TYR A 245 4.71 -13.93 -2.33
CA TYR A 245 4.54 -14.23 -0.90
C TYR A 245 5.56 -13.50 -0.02
N LEU A 246 6.84 -13.50 -0.40
CA LEU A 246 7.88 -12.76 0.32
C LEU A 246 7.60 -11.25 0.31
N MET A 247 7.15 -10.70 -0.82
CA MET A 247 6.75 -9.30 -0.92
C MET A 247 5.58 -8.99 0.01
N PHE A 248 4.54 -9.83 0.04
CA PHE A 248 3.40 -9.69 0.96
C PHE A 248 3.86 -9.64 2.42
N LEU A 249 4.71 -10.58 2.85
CA LEU A 249 5.22 -10.61 4.22
C LEU A 249 6.01 -9.34 4.57
N TRP A 250 6.87 -8.88 3.66
CA TRP A 250 7.63 -7.65 3.87
C TRP A 250 6.75 -6.42 3.96
N VAL A 251 5.77 -6.29 3.07
CA VAL A 251 4.83 -5.18 3.07
C VAL A 251 3.97 -5.21 4.33
N GLN A 252 3.61 -6.39 4.83
CA GLN A 252 2.94 -6.56 6.12
C GLN A 252 3.81 -6.10 7.30
N LEU A 253 5.09 -6.51 7.34
CA LEU A 253 6.03 -6.09 8.39
C LEU A 253 6.26 -4.57 8.36
N ALA A 254 6.45 -4.00 7.18
CA ALA A 254 6.62 -2.55 7.00
C ALA A 254 5.36 -1.78 7.44
N SER A 255 4.16 -2.29 7.12
CA SER A 255 2.89 -1.67 7.53
C SER A 255 2.70 -1.73 9.05
N ALA A 256 3.03 -2.85 9.69
CA ALA A 256 2.99 -2.98 11.14
C ALA A 256 4.00 -2.06 11.84
N ALA A 257 5.23 -1.97 11.30
CA ALA A 257 6.25 -1.08 11.82
C ALA A 257 5.89 0.40 11.63
N PHE A 258 5.25 0.75 10.50
CA PHE A 258 4.71 2.09 10.27
C PHE A 258 3.67 2.46 11.32
N LEU A 259 2.72 1.56 11.58
CA LEU A 259 1.71 1.78 12.61
C LEU A 259 2.36 1.95 13.99
N ALA A 260 3.31 1.08 14.36
CA ALA A 260 4.02 1.16 15.64
C ALA A 260 4.80 2.48 15.83
N VAL A 261 5.47 2.96 14.78
CA VAL A 261 6.16 4.26 14.80
C VAL A 261 5.14 5.40 14.91
N ARG A 262 4.00 5.30 14.22
CA ARG A 262 2.94 6.33 14.21
C ARG A 262 2.22 6.44 15.56
N THR A 263 1.96 5.32 16.24
CA THR A 263 1.20 5.29 17.50
C THR A 263 2.09 5.32 18.76
N GLY A 264 3.40 5.21 18.61
CA GLY A 264 4.35 5.22 19.72
C GLY A 264 4.53 6.59 20.39
N PRO A 265 5.32 6.67 21.49
CA PRO A 265 5.51 7.89 22.29
C PRO A 265 6.03 9.11 21.52
N ASN A 266 6.73 8.88 20.41
CA ASN A 266 7.28 9.91 19.53
C ASN A 266 6.64 9.83 18.13
N GLY A 267 5.36 9.47 18.07
CA GLY A 267 4.58 9.44 16.84
C GLY A 267 4.58 10.81 16.16
N GLY A 268 4.83 10.84 14.86
CA GLY A 268 4.96 12.10 14.10
C GLY A 268 6.40 12.55 13.83
N ASP A 269 7.41 11.93 14.47
CA ASP A 269 8.83 12.25 14.23
C ASP A 269 9.27 11.88 12.79
N PRO A 270 9.59 12.87 11.93
CA PRO A 270 9.93 12.62 10.53
C PRO A 270 11.21 11.80 10.36
N LEU A 271 12.17 11.90 11.30
CA LEU A 271 13.40 11.13 11.24
C LEU A 271 13.12 9.64 11.42
N ARG A 272 12.21 9.26 12.31
CA ARG A 272 11.79 7.86 12.52
C ARG A 272 11.07 7.28 11.31
N PHE A 273 10.20 8.06 10.68
CA PHE A 273 9.56 7.63 9.43
C PHE A 273 10.58 7.44 8.31
N LEU A 274 11.55 8.34 8.19
CA LEU A 274 12.63 8.21 7.22
C LEU A 274 13.49 6.96 7.49
N MET A 275 13.89 6.74 8.74
CA MET A 275 14.66 5.54 9.14
C MET A 275 13.88 4.25 8.86
N LEU A 276 12.58 4.22 9.16
CA LEU A 276 11.73 3.08 8.88
C LEU A 276 11.65 2.81 7.37
N LEU A 277 11.44 3.85 6.57
CA LEU A 277 11.33 3.76 5.12
C LEU A 277 12.63 3.26 4.51
N VAL A 278 13.77 3.87 4.87
CA VAL A 278 15.10 3.45 4.42
C VAL A 278 15.40 2.01 4.86
N GLY A 279 15.14 1.68 6.14
CA GLY A 279 15.34 0.34 6.67
C GLY A 279 14.48 -0.71 5.95
N SER A 280 13.22 -0.40 5.66
CA SER A 280 12.31 -1.30 4.94
C SER A 280 12.83 -1.61 3.52
N PHE A 281 13.29 -0.60 2.79
CA PHE A 281 13.86 -0.81 1.45
C PHE A 281 15.22 -1.53 1.49
N LEU A 282 16.08 -1.22 2.46
CA LEU A 282 17.37 -1.90 2.64
C LEU A 282 17.21 -3.39 2.95
N LEU A 283 16.18 -3.78 3.71
CA LEU A 283 15.89 -5.19 4.02
C LEU A 283 15.15 -5.89 2.88
N LEU A 284 14.26 -5.19 2.19
CA LEU A 284 13.52 -5.73 1.04
C LEU A 284 14.46 -6.04 -0.14
N PHE A 285 15.44 -5.17 -0.40
CA PHE A 285 16.31 -5.27 -1.57
C PHE A 285 17.04 -6.62 -1.70
N PRO A 286 17.78 -7.14 -0.70
CA PRO A 286 18.48 -8.42 -0.82
C PRO A 286 17.54 -9.58 -1.12
N THR A 287 16.34 -9.59 -0.53
CA THR A 287 15.37 -10.69 -0.72
C THR A 287 14.78 -10.69 -2.12
N LEU A 288 14.37 -9.52 -2.63
CA LEU A 288 13.88 -9.39 -4.00
C LEU A 288 15.01 -9.59 -5.02
N PHE A 289 16.22 -9.11 -4.73
CA PHE A 289 17.38 -9.32 -5.58
C PHE A 289 17.75 -10.80 -5.68
N HIS A 290 17.72 -11.53 -4.56
CA HIS A 290 17.94 -12.97 -4.54
C HIS A 290 16.86 -13.69 -5.37
N ALA A 291 15.58 -13.43 -5.10
CA ALA A 291 14.47 -14.05 -5.82
C ALA A 291 14.53 -13.74 -7.33
N GLY A 292 14.75 -12.48 -7.69
CA GLY A 292 14.89 -12.03 -9.07
C GLY A 292 16.12 -12.63 -9.76
N SER A 293 17.25 -12.77 -9.06
CA SER A 293 18.46 -13.40 -9.59
C SER A 293 18.28 -14.90 -9.82
N THR A 294 17.61 -15.58 -8.89
CA THR A 294 17.31 -17.01 -9.02
C THR A 294 16.36 -17.25 -10.19
N LYS A 295 15.33 -16.41 -10.36
CA LYS A 295 14.44 -16.44 -11.52
C LYS A 295 15.19 -16.18 -12.83
N HIS A 296 16.04 -15.16 -12.88
CA HIS A 296 16.84 -14.86 -14.09
C HIS A 296 17.80 -16.00 -14.46
N ARG A 297 18.41 -16.66 -13.47
CA ARG A 297 19.24 -17.85 -13.69
C ARG A 297 18.41 -19.03 -14.21
N ALA A 298 17.22 -19.25 -13.65
CA ALA A 298 16.29 -20.28 -14.10
C ALA A 298 15.87 -20.05 -15.57
N ASP A 299 15.50 -18.82 -15.94
CA ASP A 299 15.13 -18.46 -17.32
C ASP A 299 16.30 -18.70 -18.29
N LYS A 300 17.52 -18.30 -17.91
CA LYS A 300 18.74 -18.58 -18.70
C LYS A 300 19.02 -20.07 -18.82
N LEU A 301 18.85 -20.84 -17.75
CA LEU A 301 19.05 -22.28 -17.75
C LEU A 301 18.04 -22.97 -18.68
N LEU A 302 16.77 -22.58 -18.62
CA LEU A 302 15.73 -23.09 -19.53
C LEU A 302 16.08 -22.81 -20.99
N GLN A 303 16.48 -21.57 -21.31
CA GLN A 303 16.90 -21.21 -22.67
C GLN A 303 18.12 -22.01 -23.14
N ALA A 304 19.11 -22.20 -22.25
CA ALA A 304 20.29 -23.00 -22.54
C ALA A 304 19.91 -24.47 -22.80
N GLN A 305 19.11 -25.08 -21.92
CA GLN A 305 18.65 -26.46 -22.07
C GLN A 305 17.85 -26.69 -23.35
N LEU A 306 16.98 -25.75 -23.72
CA LEU A 306 16.26 -25.83 -25.00
C LEU A 306 17.20 -25.71 -26.20
N SER A 307 18.24 -24.87 -26.12
CA SER A 307 19.18 -24.65 -27.23
C SER A 307 20.10 -25.84 -27.50
N SER A 308 20.50 -26.57 -26.45
CA SER A 308 21.39 -27.73 -26.53
C SER A 308 20.67 -29.06 -26.32
N PHE A 309 19.33 -29.05 -26.34
CA PHE A 309 18.50 -30.22 -26.06
C PHE A 309 18.84 -31.40 -26.97
N ASP A 310 18.95 -32.62 -26.43
CA ASP A 310 19.24 -33.82 -27.19
C ASP A 310 18.50 -35.00 -26.56
N VAL A 311 17.52 -35.56 -27.28
CA VAL A 311 16.68 -36.64 -26.77
C VAL A 311 17.49 -37.91 -26.47
N THR A 312 18.66 -38.11 -27.08
CA THR A 312 19.49 -39.30 -26.81
C THR A 312 20.19 -39.23 -25.45
N LYS A 313 20.32 -38.03 -24.88
CA LYS A 313 21.05 -37.76 -23.62
C LYS A 313 20.14 -37.59 -22.43
N VAL A 314 18.82 -37.74 -22.60
CA VAL A 314 17.86 -37.63 -21.50
C VAL A 314 17.88 -38.89 -20.64
N GLU A 315 17.65 -38.69 -19.35
CA GLU A 315 17.61 -39.71 -18.31
C GLU A 315 16.26 -40.44 -18.35
N CYS A 316 16.30 -41.76 -18.22
CA CYS A 316 15.13 -42.61 -18.05
C CYS A 316 15.43 -43.68 -16.99
N SER A 317 14.47 -43.96 -16.11
CA SER A 317 14.62 -44.98 -15.06
C SER A 317 14.42 -46.41 -15.57
N SER A 318 13.71 -46.58 -16.69
CA SER A 318 13.38 -47.87 -17.29
C SER A 318 13.88 -47.91 -18.72
N GLU A 319 14.86 -48.78 -19.01
CA GLU A 319 15.37 -48.94 -20.38
C GLU A 319 14.31 -49.51 -21.33
N PHE A 320 13.34 -50.28 -20.83
CA PHE A 320 12.20 -50.75 -21.62
C PHE A 320 11.30 -49.58 -22.06
N ASP A 321 10.98 -48.67 -21.13
CA ASP A 321 10.18 -47.47 -21.44
C ASP A 321 10.94 -46.57 -22.41
N LYS A 322 12.25 -46.46 -22.23
CA LYS A 322 13.12 -45.67 -23.10
C LYS A 322 13.04 -46.12 -24.55
N GLN A 323 13.14 -47.42 -24.80
CA GLN A 323 13.03 -47.96 -26.14
C GLN A 323 11.64 -47.69 -26.73
N SER A 324 10.58 -47.99 -25.96
CA SER A 324 9.19 -47.78 -26.40
C SER A 324 8.88 -46.31 -26.72
N ILE A 325 9.36 -45.39 -25.88
CA ILE A 325 9.20 -43.94 -26.08
C ILE A 325 10.00 -43.47 -27.30
N HIS A 326 11.24 -43.93 -27.48
CA HIS A 326 12.03 -43.58 -28.65
C HIS A 326 11.37 -44.04 -29.95
N GLU A 327 10.83 -45.26 -29.98
CA GLU A 327 10.06 -45.78 -31.12
C GLU A 327 8.82 -44.92 -31.41
N ALA A 328 8.10 -44.48 -30.38
CA ALA A 328 6.96 -43.58 -30.53
C ALA A 328 7.38 -42.19 -31.07
N ILE A 329 8.48 -41.62 -30.56
CA ILE A 329 9.02 -40.34 -31.05
C ILE A 329 9.45 -40.45 -32.52
N ILE A 330 10.12 -41.55 -32.89
CA ILE A 330 10.51 -41.83 -34.28
C ILE A 330 9.27 -41.94 -35.17
N SER A 331 8.23 -42.64 -34.73
CA SER A 331 6.97 -42.74 -35.47
C SER A 331 6.32 -41.36 -35.71
N TRP A 332 6.37 -40.45 -34.73
CA TRP A 332 5.70 -39.15 -34.83
C TRP A 332 6.49 -38.06 -35.56
N TYR A 333 7.81 -38.06 -35.43
CA TYR A 333 8.72 -37.01 -35.93
C TYR A 333 9.69 -37.50 -37.01
N GLY A 334 9.67 -38.80 -37.35
CA GLY A 334 10.52 -39.44 -38.36
C GLY A 334 11.88 -39.89 -37.82
N SER A 335 12.48 -39.15 -36.88
CA SER A 335 13.72 -39.54 -36.20
C SER A 335 13.88 -38.83 -34.87
N LEU A 336 14.76 -39.35 -34.01
CA LEU A 336 15.15 -38.71 -32.75
C LEU A 336 15.83 -37.34 -32.97
N ASP A 337 16.60 -37.20 -34.06
CA ASP A 337 17.23 -35.94 -34.45
C ASP A 337 16.21 -34.91 -34.93
N ALA A 338 15.23 -35.32 -35.71
CA ALA A 338 14.15 -34.44 -36.16
C ALA A 338 13.36 -33.88 -34.97
N PHE A 339 13.07 -34.73 -33.97
CA PHE A 339 12.45 -34.29 -32.73
C PHE A 339 13.35 -33.33 -31.93
N SER A 340 14.65 -33.65 -31.76
CA SER A 340 15.58 -32.76 -31.08
C SER A 340 15.70 -31.40 -31.76
N ASN A 341 15.70 -31.37 -33.11
CA ASN A 341 15.69 -30.14 -33.90
C ASN A 341 14.38 -29.36 -33.76
N HIS A 342 13.23 -30.04 -33.63
CA HIS A 342 11.96 -29.41 -33.33
C HIS A 342 11.99 -28.68 -31.98
N ILE A 343 12.55 -29.31 -30.94
CA ILE A 343 12.70 -28.71 -29.61
C ILE A 343 13.66 -27.51 -29.64
N ARG A 344 14.83 -27.65 -30.28
CA ARG A 344 15.84 -26.57 -30.41
C ARG A 344 15.34 -25.38 -31.25
N GLY A 345 14.46 -25.63 -32.22
CA GLY A 345 13.98 -24.63 -33.16
C GLY A 345 12.57 -24.10 -32.79
N PRO A 346 11.51 -24.57 -33.47
CA PRO A 346 10.15 -24.06 -33.31
C PRO A 346 9.67 -23.97 -31.86
N PHE A 347 9.84 -25.04 -31.08
CA PHE A 347 9.34 -25.08 -29.70
C PHE A 347 10.08 -24.10 -28.80
N ARG A 348 11.41 -23.99 -28.92
CA ARG A 348 12.19 -22.99 -28.18
C ARG A 348 11.72 -21.57 -28.49
N LEU A 349 11.43 -21.26 -29.76
CA LEU A 349 10.92 -19.94 -30.15
C LEU A 349 9.55 -19.66 -29.54
N GLU A 350 8.65 -20.65 -29.56
CA GLU A 350 7.35 -20.58 -28.91
C GLU A 350 7.48 -20.31 -27.40
N VAL A 351 8.26 -21.10 -26.69
CA VAL A 351 8.51 -20.92 -25.25
C VAL A 351 9.12 -19.55 -24.95
N THR A 352 10.09 -19.12 -25.76
CA THR A 352 10.74 -17.82 -25.58
C THR A 352 9.75 -16.67 -25.77
N GLU A 353 8.88 -16.76 -26.77
CA GLU A 353 7.86 -15.74 -26.99
C GLU A 353 6.78 -15.78 -25.90
N LEU A 354 6.38 -16.95 -25.41
CA LEU A 354 5.46 -17.09 -24.27
C LEU A 354 6.03 -16.46 -22.99
N LEU A 355 7.30 -16.70 -22.70
CA LEU A 355 8.01 -16.06 -21.60
C LEU A 355 8.07 -14.54 -21.78
N ARG A 356 8.12 -14.03 -23.01
CA ARG A 356 8.19 -12.58 -23.31
C ARG A 356 6.83 -11.86 -23.36
N THR A 357 5.78 -12.56 -23.79
CA THR A 357 4.45 -11.99 -24.12
C THR A 357 3.50 -11.93 -22.96
N ARG A 358 3.43 -12.97 -22.13
CA ARG A 358 2.60 -12.93 -20.92
C ARG A 358 3.15 -11.83 -20.01
N GLY A 359 2.28 -10.95 -19.49
CA GLY A 359 2.65 -9.87 -18.58
C GLY A 359 3.56 -10.32 -17.44
N SER A 360 4.23 -9.38 -16.76
CA SER A 360 5.26 -9.76 -15.77
C SER A 360 4.70 -10.58 -14.60
N LEU A 361 3.55 -10.14 -14.09
CA LEU A 361 2.76 -10.78 -13.04
C LEU A 361 1.27 -10.58 -13.34
N SER A 362 0.45 -11.57 -12.99
CA SER A 362 -1.01 -11.40 -13.02
C SER A 362 -1.42 -10.21 -12.13
N PRO A 363 -2.45 -9.41 -12.51
CA PRO A 363 -2.99 -8.36 -11.65
C PRO A 363 -3.28 -8.85 -10.23
N GLN A 364 -3.82 -10.06 -10.09
CA GLN A 364 -4.17 -10.65 -8.80
C GLN A 364 -2.97 -10.73 -7.85
N TYR A 365 -1.79 -11.12 -8.35
CA TYR A 365 -0.58 -11.20 -7.54
C TYR A 365 -0.09 -9.83 -7.07
N ILE A 366 -0.26 -8.80 -7.90
CA ILE A 366 0.13 -7.44 -7.53
C ILE A 366 -0.77 -6.92 -6.41
N TYR A 367 -2.08 -7.10 -6.53
CA TYR A 367 -3.03 -6.69 -5.49
C TYR A 367 -2.86 -7.49 -4.19
N ILE A 368 -2.56 -8.80 -4.28
CA ILE A 368 -2.22 -9.59 -3.09
C ILE A 368 -0.98 -9.02 -2.41
N ALA A 369 0.09 -8.71 -3.16
CA ALA A 369 1.32 -8.18 -2.58
C ALA A 369 1.14 -6.80 -1.92
N THR A 370 0.21 -5.96 -2.41
CA THR A 370 -0.08 -4.63 -1.86
C THR A 370 -1.21 -4.62 -0.83
N LEU A 371 -1.89 -5.74 -0.60
CA LEU A 371 -3.02 -5.85 0.33
C LEU A 371 -2.75 -5.30 1.74
N PRO A 372 -1.57 -5.51 2.37
CA PRO A 372 -1.35 -4.97 3.71
C PRO A 372 -1.41 -3.44 3.78
N ILE A 373 -1.01 -2.74 2.72
CA ILE A 373 -1.08 -1.26 2.66
C ILE A 373 -2.53 -0.82 2.51
N PHE A 374 -3.29 -1.52 1.67
CA PHE A 374 -4.73 -1.29 1.55
C PHE A 374 -5.44 -1.44 2.91
N CYS A 375 -5.10 -2.50 3.67
CA CYS A 375 -5.59 -2.70 5.04
C CYS A 375 -5.17 -1.56 5.99
N LEU A 376 -3.94 -1.06 5.88
CA LEU A 376 -3.45 0.08 6.67
C LEU A 376 -4.23 1.37 6.36
N SER A 377 -4.52 1.65 5.09
CA SER A 377 -5.35 2.79 4.70
C SER A 377 -6.78 2.63 5.20
N LEU A 378 -7.37 1.44 5.11
CA LEU A 378 -8.70 1.17 5.67
C LEU A 378 -8.75 1.37 7.19
N GLU A 379 -7.69 0.99 7.92
CA GLU A 379 -7.57 1.26 9.35
C GLU A 379 -7.59 2.78 9.63
N GLY A 380 -6.85 3.57 8.84
CA GLY A 380 -6.88 5.03 8.91
C GLY A 380 -8.26 5.63 8.63
N LEU A 381 -8.98 5.11 7.63
CA LEU A 381 -10.33 5.53 7.29
C LEU A 381 -11.33 5.24 8.42
N LEU A 382 -11.26 4.04 9.00
CA LEU A 382 -12.09 3.66 10.15
C LEU A 382 -11.76 4.51 11.38
N ALA A 383 -10.48 4.81 11.61
CA ALA A 383 -10.06 5.65 12.73
C ALA A 383 -10.57 7.09 12.57
N LEU A 384 -10.50 7.67 11.37
CA LEU A 384 -11.11 8.98 11.07
C LEU A 384 -12.63 8.98 11.30
N SER A 385 -13.30 7.93 10.82
CA SER A 385 -14.75 7.77 10.98
C SER A 385 -15.14 7.68 12.47
N LYS A 386 -14.40 6.90 13.27
CA LYS A 386 -14.61 6.78 14.72
C LYS A 386 -14.31 8.06 15.47
N ALA A 387 -13.37 8.86 14.99
CA ALA A 387 -13.06 10.16 15.59
C ALA A 387 -14.14 11.22 15.34
N GLY A 388 -15.15 10.93 14.49
CA GLY A 388 -16.17 11.89 14.11
C GLY A 388 -15.64 12.96 13.13
N ALA A 389 -14.63 12.60 12.32
CA ALA A 389 -14.10 13.51 11.32
C ALA A 389 -15.20 13.94 10.32
N PRO A 390 -15.15 15.17 9.79
CA PRO A 390 -16.09 15.62 8.77
C PRO A 390 -16.10 14.66 7.56
N TRP A 391 -17.28 14.44 6.97
CA TRP A 391 -17.44 13.52 5.84
C TRP A 391 -16.52 13.87 4.66
N GLN A 392 -16.22 15.16 4.45
CA GLN A 392 -15.30 15.62 3.41
C GLN A 392 -13.87 15.12 3.64
N SER A 393 -13.40 15.09 4.88
CA SER A 393 -12.10 14.56 5.25
C SER A 393 -12.05 13.04 5.12
N ILE A 394 -13.14 12.35 5.49
CA ILE A 394 -13.27 10.89 5.30
C ILE A 394 -13.23 10.54 3.81
N LEU A 395 -14.03 11.25 2.98
CA LEU A 395 -14.05 11.06 1.54
C LEU A 395 -12.71 11.42 0.89
N GLY A 396 -12.10 12.55 1.27
CA GLY A 396 -10.80 12.96 0.78
C GLY A 396 -9.71 11.93 1.12
N PHE A 397 -9.74 11.38 2.34
CA PHE A 397 -8.82 10.31 2.74
C PHE A 397 -9.05 9.04 1.90
N PHE A 398 -10.30 8.59 1.75
CA PHE A 398 -10.63 7.42 0.93
C PHE A 398 -10.16 7.58 -0.52
N LEU A 399 -10.48 8.72 -1.15
CA LEU A 399 -10.09 8.96 -2.54
C LEU A 399 -8.57 9.06 -2.70
N ALA A 400 -7.86 9.73 -1.78
CA ALA A 400 -6.42 9.90 -1.89
C ALA A 400 -5.65 8.60 -1.58
N HIS A 401 -5.93 7.97 -0.44
CA HIS A 401 -5.18 6.81 0.06
C HIS A 401 -5.69 5.51 -0.56
N VAL A 402 -6.99 5.23 -0.44
CA VAL A 402 -7.53 3.93 -0.88
C VAL A 402 -7.57 3.86 -2.41
N LEU A 403 -8.20 4.84 -3.06
CA LEU A 403 -8.33 4.81 -4.53
C LEU A 403 -7.03 5.26 -5.23
N GLY A 404 -6.52 6.44 -4.91
CA GLY A 404 -5.36 7.04 -5.57
C GLY A 404 -4.07 6.26 -5.34
N LEU A 405 -3.72 6.01 -4.08
CA LEU A 405 -2.48 5.31 -3.74
C LEU A 405 -2.61 3.80 -3.91
N ASP A 406 -3.52 3.15 -3.18
CA ASP A 406 -3.50 1.69 -3.02
C ASP A 406 -4.04 0.92 -4.22
N VAL A 407 -5.08 1.43 -4.88
CA VAL A 407 -5.71 0.77 -6.03
C VAL A 407 -5.04 1.16 -7.35
N LEU A 408 -4.63 2.42 -7.51
CA LEU A 408 -4.10 2.93 -8.77
C LEU A 408 -2.57 3.01 -8.78
N TRP A 409 -1.98 3.85 -7.92
CA TRP A 409 -0.56 4.18 -8.01
C TRP A 409 0.37 3.01 -7.66
N LEU A 410 0.19 2.39 -6.49
CA LEU A 410 1.08 1.32 -6.01
C LEU A 410 1.07 0.10 -6.94
N PRO A 411 -0.08 -0.42 -7.40
CA PRO A 411 -0.11 -1.52 -8.35
C PRO A 411 0.50 -1.14 -9.71
N ALA A 412 0.32 0.10 -10.16
CA ALA A 412 0.92 0.58 -11.40
C ALA A 412 2.46 0.60 -11.33
N VAL A 413 3.02 1.11 -10.23
CA VAL A 413 4.47 1.14 -9.99
C VAL A 413 5.03 -0.28 -9.85
N ALA A 414 4.36 -1.15 -9.08
CA ALA A 414 4.77 -2.54 -8.91
C ALA A 414 4.76 -3.30 -10.25
N ASN A 415 3.72 -3.11 -11.06
CA ASN A 415 3.63 -3.72 -12.40
C ASN A 415 4.73 -3.21 -13.33
N LEU A 416 4.99 -1.90 -13.33
CA LEU A 416 6.03 -1.29 -14.14
C LEU A 416 7.42 -1.82 -13.76
N GLY A 417 7.73 -1.88 -12.46
CA GLY A 417 8.99 -2.45 -11.96
C GLY A 417 9.15 -3.92 -12.33
N ALA A 418 8.10 -4.73 -12.15
CA ALA A 418 8.10 -6.13 -12.55
C ALA A 418 8.30 -6.27 -14.08
N TYR A 419 7.67 -5.43 -14.89
CA TYR A 419 7.80 -5.42 -16.34
C TYR A 419 9.23 -5.03 -16.79
N MET A 420 9.81 -4.00 -16.19
CA MET A 420 11.17 -3.56 -16.48
C MET A 420 12.21 -4.63 -16.13
N THR A 421 12.09 -5.28 -14.97
CA THR A 421 12.98 -6.39 -14.58
C THR A 421 12.89 -7.58 -15.55
N LYS A 422 11.69 -7.85 -16.08
CA LYS A 422 11.47 -8.98 -17.00
C LYS A 422 12.02 -8.70 -18.41
N ARG A 423 11.77 -7.52 -18.98
CA ARG A 423 12.23 -7.17 -20.34
C ARG A 423 13.67 -6.67 -20.39
N GLY A 424 14.18 -6.22 -19.26
CA GLY A 424 15.46 -5.58 -19.09
C GLY A 424 15.49 -4.14 -19.56
N LEU A 425 16.35 -3.35 -18.92
CA LEU A 425 16.59 -1.96 -19.28
C LEU A 425 17.49 -1.92 -20.51
N ARG A 426 17.10 -1.14 -21.53
CA ARG A 426 17.90 -0.93 -22.74
C ARG A 426 18.39 0.51 -22.79
N VAL A 427 19.69 0.69 -22.89
CA VAL A 427 20.34 1.99 -23.09
C VAL A 427 21.03 1.96 -24.45
N CYS A 428 20.72 2.93 -25.32
CA CYS A 428 21.21 2.99 -26.69
C CYS A 428 21.00 1.67 -27.48
N GLY A 429 19.85 1.01 -27.28
CA GLY A 429 19.50 -0.25 -27.95
C GLY A 429 20.15 -1.53 -27.38
N ARG A 430 21.10 -1.41 -26.44
CA ARG A 430 21.75 -2.56 -25.78
C ARG A 430 21.14 -2.80 -24.39
N ARG A 431 20.94 -4.07 -24.02
CA ARG A 431 20.49 -4.43 -22.67
C ARG A 431 21.58 -4.09 -21.65
N MET A 432 21.19 -3.45 -20.56
CA MET A 432 22.10 -3.17 -19.45
C MET A 432 22.62 -4.47 -18.84
N MET A 433 23.93 -4.54 -18.67
CA MET A 433 24.63 -5.66 -18.05
C MET A 433 25.62 -5.09 -17.03
N PRO A 434 25.84 -5.74 -15.88
CA PRO A 434 25.23 -7.01 -15.42
C PRO A 434 23.77 -6.88 -14.94
N TYR A 435 23.06 -8.01 -14.82
CA TYR A 435 21.68 -8.06 -14.29
C TYR A 435 21.54 -7.42 -12.90
N SER A 436 22.60 -7.48 -12.08
CA SER A 436 22.62 -6.81 -10.78
C SER A 436 22.47 -5.29 -10.88
N LEU A 437 23.13 -4.66 -11.85
CA LEU A 437 23.00 -3.23 -12.07
C LEU A 437 21.60 -2.88 -12.59
N GLU A 438 21.09 -3.66 -13.54
CA GLU A 438 19.73 -3.52 -14.08
C GLU A 438 18.68 -3.59 -12.96
N PHE A 439 18.73 -4.64 -12.14
CA PHE A 439 17.80 -4.85 -11.04
C PHE A 439 17.89 -3.72 -10.00
N THR A 440 19.10 -3.31 -9.61
CA THR A 440 19.29 -2.20 -8.65
C THR A 440 18.68 -0.91 -9.15
N ILE A 441 18.87 -0.56 -10.43
CA ILE A 441 18.29 0.66 -11.01
C ILE A 441 16.76 0.57 -11.00
N VAL A 442 16.18 -0.55 -11.47
CA VAL A 442 14.72 -0.73 -11.46
C VAL A 442 14.16 -0.64 -10.03
N PHE A 443 14.83 -1.25 -9.06
CA PHE A 443 14.43 -1.22 -7.65
C PHE A 443 14.48 0.19 -7.08
N VAL A 444 15.56 0.95 -7.33
CA VAL A 444 15.72 2.33 -6.86
C VAL A 444 14.65 3.23 -7.48
N LEU A 445 14.43 3.15 -8.80
CA LEU A 445 13.40 3.93 -9.48
C LEU A 445 11.99 3.60 -8.97
N SER A 446 11.69 2.32 -8.79
CA SER A 446 10.40 1.87 -8.25
C SER A 446 10.21 2.35 -6.81
N SER A 447 11.25 2.29 -5.99
CA SER A 447 11.24 2.81 -4.62
C SER A 447 11.01 4.31 -4.58
N ILE A 448 11.66 5.09 -5.45
CA ILE A 448 11.44 6.54 -5.55
C ILE A 448 9.98 6.84 -5.90
N LEU A 449 9.41 6.16 -6.89
CA LEU A 449 8.01 6.34 -7.28
C LEU A 449 7.03 5.94 -6.18
N PHE A 450 7.34 4.87 -5.45
CA PHE A 450 6.54 4.41 -4.32
C PHE A 450 6.50 5.48 -3.22
N VAL A 451 7.66 6.01 -2.85
CA VAL A 451 7.82 7.06 -1.83
C VAL A 451 7.16 8.35 -2.28
N ALA A 452 7.38 8.76 -3.54
CA ALA A 452 6.76 9.94 -4.11
C ALA A 452 5.22 9.86 -4.07
N GLY A 453 4.64 8.70 -4.41
CA GLY A 453 3.20 8.48 -4.33
C GLY A 453 2.67 8.62 -2.90
N GLY A 454 3.35 8.04 -1.91
CA GLY A 454 3.00 8.19 -0.51
C GLY A 454 3.06 9.65 -0.02
N PHE A 455 4.15 10.37 -0.31
CA PHE A 455 4.29 11.78 0.05
C PHE A 455 3.23 12.66 -0.63
N CYS A 456 2.99 12.46 -1.93
CA CYS A 456 1.96 13.20 -2.67
C CYS A 456 0.58 12.96 -2.04
N THR A 457 0.26 11.71 -1.71
CA THR A 457 -1.02 11.35 -1.06
C THR A 457 -1.19 12.07 0.27
N VAL A 458 -0.17 12.09 1.13
CA VAL A 458 -0.22 12.80 2.42
C VAL A 458 -0.44 14.29 2.21
N ILE A 459 0.34 14.93 1.32
CA ILE A 459 0.25 16.37 1.05
C ILE A 459 -1.14 16.72 0.50
N VAL A 460 -1.62 15.97 -0.49
CA VAL A 460 -2.89 16.22 -1.16
C VAL A 460 -4.07 15.99 -0.22
N SER A 461 -3.99 14.98 0.66
CA SER A 461 -5.05 14.70 1.64
C SER A 461 -5.23 15.80 2.70
N ALA A 462 -4.21 16.64 2.90
CA ALA A 462 -4.26 17.81 3.78
C ALA A 462 -4.83 19.07 3.10
N GLN A 463 -5.15 19.01 1.80
CA GLN A 463 -5.67 20.12 1.02
C GLN A 463 -7.17 19.96 0.71
N SER A 464 -7.63 20.57 -0.38
CA SER A 464 -9.02 20.53 -0.83
C SER A 464 -9.38 19.21 -1.52
N LEU A 465 -10.69 18.90 -1.56
CA LEU A 465 -11.21 17.76 -2.32
C LEU A 465 -10.88 17.86 -3.82
N THR A 466 -10.80 19.07 -4.37
CA THR A 466 -10.39 19.29 -5.77
C THR A 466 -8.96 18.81 -6.01
N THR A 467 -8.03 19.10 -5.10
CA THR A 467 -6.65 18.60 -5.19
C THR A 467 -6.62 17.07 -5.14
N VAL A 468 -7.44 16.47 -4.29
CA VAL A 468 -7.59 15.00 -4.19
C VAL A 468 -8.08 14.40 -5.52
N LEU A 469 -9.07 15.01 -6.17
CA LEU A 469 -9.56 14.55 -7.47
C LEU A 469 -8.50 14.65 -8.56
N VAL A 470 -7.71 15.72 -8.57
CA VAL A 470 -6.57 15.87 -9.49
C VAL A 470 -5.53 14.77 -9.25
N TRP A 471 -5.21 14.46 -7.98
CA TRP A 471 -4.31 13.36 -7.65
C TRP A 471 -4.82 11.99 -8.15
N VAL A 472 -6.10 11.69 -7.93
CA VAL A 472 -6.73 10.47 -8.43
C VAL A 472 -6.65 10.40 -9.96
N LEU A 473 -6.87 11.51 -10.67
CA LEU A 473 -6.75 11.57 -12.12
C LEU A 473 -5.31 11.27 -12.58
N VAL A 474 -4.30 11.85 -11.92
CA VAL A 474 -2.88 11.56 -12.22
C VAL A 474 -2.56 10.09 -11.99
N ALA A 475 -3.00 9.52 -10.86
CA ALA A 475 -2.82 8.11 -10.56
C ALA A 475 -3.53 7.21 -11.57
N LEU A 476 -4.72 7.58 -12.02
CA LEU A 476 -5.50 6.87 -13.03
C LEU A 476 -4.79 6.86 -14.39
N VAL A 477 -4.25 8.00 -14.83
CA VAL A 477 -3.50 8.10 -16.10
C VAL A 477 -2.25 7.21 -16.06
N LEU A 478 -1.50 7.25 -14.95
CA LEU A 478 -0.35 6.37 -14.75
C LEU A 478 -0.77 4.90 -14.76
N ALA A 479 -1.80 4.54 -14.00
CA ALA A 479 -2.31 3.17 -13.91
C ALA A 479 -2.76 2.66 -15.28
N PHE A 480 -3.57 3.41 -16.00
CA PHE A 480 -4.01 3.04 -17.34
C PHE A 480 -2.84 2.86 -18.32
N GLY A 481 -1.87 3.78 -18.30
CA GLY A 481 -0.66 3.66 -19.10
C GLY A 481 0.11 2.39 -18.77
N CYS A 482 0.45 2.18 -17.50
CA CYS A 482 1.15 0.99 -17.04
C CYS A 482 0.40 -0.29 -17.38
N TRP A 483 -0.90 -0.37 -17.12
CA TRP A 483 -1.70 -1.57 -17.35
C TRP A 483 -1.83 -1.90 -18.83
N LYS A 484 -2.06 -0.90 -19.69
CA LYS A 484 -2.10 -1.09 -21.15
C LYS A 484 -0.78 -1.62 -21.70
N PHE A 485 0.36 -1.09 -21.22
CA PHE A 485 1.68 -1.50 -21.72
C PHE A 485 2.20 -2.81 -21.09
N CYS A 486 1.94 -3.03 -19.81
CA CYS A 486 2.56 -4.11 -19.04
C CYS A 486 1.71 -5.37 -18.98
N TRP A 487 0.37 -5.26 -19.01
CA TRP A 487 -0.51 -6.43 -18.93
C TRP A 487 -0.98 -6.96 -20.28
N ARG A 488 -0.84 -6.22 -21.39
CA ARG A 488 -1.33 -6.61 -22.73
C ARG A 488 -2.58 -7.50 -22.64
N VAL A 489 -3.66 -6.89 -22.15
CA VAL A 489 -5.00 -7.50 -22.20
C VAL A 489 -5.38 -7.74 -23.65
#